data_AF-A0A3D1RVH3-F1
#
_entry.id   AF-A0A3D1RVH3-F1
#
_cell.length_a   1.000
_cell.length_b   1.000
_cell.length_c   1.000
_cell.angle_alpha   90.00
_cell.angle_beta   90.00
_cell.angle_gamma   90.00
#
_symmetry.space_group_name_H-M   'P 1'
#
loop_
_entity.id
_entity.type
_entity.pdbx_description
1 polymer ?
#
loop_
_entity_poly.entity_id
_entity_poly.type
_entity_poly.pdbx_seq_one_letter_code
_entity_poly.pdbx_strand_id
1 'polypeptide(L)'
;HVELVTEPIDRITTDGVRTCDGRERATDILIYAIGFQMTSMASRLGICGREGLDLRAVWEDDNPTAHLGITVPGFPNFFCMLGPNTGLGHGGSTMFQSECQARYISGCIVDMVQSDISSIDVRQEVHDDYVRRVDAEHDQMIWSHPGMTTYYRNARGRVVTVMPWRLVDYWTMTRTPDLSDYRLDPVD
;
A
#
# COMPACT_ATOMS: atom_id res chain seq x y z
N HIS A 1 -36.49 15.62 5.43
CA HIS A 1 -36.85 14.36 4.75
C HIS A 1 -35.55 13.61 4.45
N VAL A 2 -35.46 12.30 4.71
CA VAL A 2 -34.29 11.44 4.45
C VAL A 2 -34.80 10.08 3.98
N GLU A 3 -34.21 9.54 2.92
CA GLU A 3 -34.56 8.23 2.34
C GLU A 3 -33.28 7.40 2.15
N LEU A 4 -33.33 6.12 2.52
CA LEU A 4 -32.29 5.13 2.20
C LEU A 4 -32.75 4.34 0.98
N VAL A 5 -31.91 4.31 -0.05
CA VAL A 5 -32.17 3.61 -1.30
C VAL A 5 -31.16 2.50 -1.45
N THR A 6 -31.63 1.26 -1.58
CA THR A 6 -30.78 0.07 -1.68
C THR A 6 -30.76 -0.56 -3.06
N GLU A 7 -31.65 -0.12 -3.95
CA GLU A 7 -31.73 -0.62 -5.32
C GLU A 7 -30.48 -0.22 -6.12
N PRO A 8 -29.91 -1.11 -6.96
CA PRO A 8 -28.80 -0.77 -7.82
C PRO A 8 -29.13 0.39 -8.76
N ILE A 9 -28.14 1.22 -9.03
CA ILE A 9 -28.23 2.32 -10.00
C ILE A 9 -28.24 1.70 -11.41
N ASP A 10 -29.22 2.09 -12.23
CA ASP A 10 -29.23 1.82 -13.67
C ASP A 10 -28.39 2.87 -14.38
N ARG A 11 -28.76 4.15 -14.19
CA ARG A 11 -28.05 5.29 -14.81
C ARG A 11 -28.32 6.60 -14.08
N ILE A 12 -27.45 7.56 -14.37
CA ILE A 12 -27.68 8.97 -14.05
C ILE A 12 -28.44 9.59 -15.21
N THR A 13 -29.44 10.41 -14.90
CA THR A 13 -30.27 11.14 -15.87
C THR A 13 -30.00 12.64 -15.76
N THR A 14 -30.62 13.42 -16.64
CA THR A 14 -30.55 14.89 -16.56
C THR A 14 -31.13 15.45 -15.27
N ASP A 15 -32.11 14.75 -14.68
CA ASP A 15 -32.91 15.26 -13.56
C ASP A 15 -32.60 14.52 -12.24
N GLY A 16 -31.76 13.48 -12.26
CA GLY A 16 -31.37 12.75 -11.06
C GLY A 16 -30.79 11.36 -11.32
N VAL A 17 -31.26 10.36 -10.55
CA VAL A 17 -30.76 8.98 -10.61
C VAL A 17 -31.91 8.00 -10.84
N ARG A 18 -31.75 7.12 -11.83
CA ARG A 18 -32.64 5.99 -12.06
C ARG A 18 -32.04 4.71 -11.50
N THR A 19 -32.83 3.97 -10.73
CA THR A 19 -32.47 2.64 -10.23
C THR A 19 -33.11 1.53 -11.08
N CYS A 20 -32.63 0.30 -10.91
CA CYS A 20 -33.05 -0.86 -11.69
C CYS A 20 -34.52 -1.29 -11.47
N ASP A 21 -35.18 -0.80 -10.43
CA ASP A 21 -36.65 -0.93 -10.23
C ASP A 21 -37.46 -0.02 -11.16
N GLY A 22 -36.79 0.82 -11.97
CA GLY A 22 -37.40 1.77 -12.91
C GLY A 22 -37.79 3.11 -12.28
N ARG A 23 -37.57 3.31 -10.97
CA ARG A 23 -37.92 4.55 -10.27
C ARG A 23 -36.89 5.65 -10.52
N GLU A 24 -37.38 6.82 -10.92
CA GLU A 24 -36.60 8.05 -11.04
C GLU A 24 -36.57 8.77 -9.69
N ARG A 25 -35.38 9.14 -9.22
CA ARG A 25 -35.18 9.96 -8.00
C ARG A 25 -34.57 11.29 -8.42
N ALA A 26 -35.43 12.30 -8.55
CA ALA A 26 -35.01 13.64 -8.90
C ALA A 26 -34.15 14.26 -7.80
N THR A 27 -33.05 14.91 -8.18
CA THR A 27 -32.18 15.63 -7.24
C THR A 27 -31.52 16.81 -7.95
N ASP A 28 -31.36 17.92 -7.25
CA ASP A 28 -30.65 19.09 -7.76
C ASP A 28 -29.12 18.91 -7.67
N ILE A 29 -28.65 18.07 -6.74
CA ILE A 29 -27.23 17.87 -6.46
C ILE A 29 -26.94 16.37 -6.29
N LEU A 30 -25.89 15.88 -6.95
CA LEU A 30 -25.37 14.52 -6.80
C LEU A 30 -23.96 14.57 -6.21
N ILE A 31 -23.77 13.90 -5.07
CA ILE A 31 -22.47 13.82 -4.37
C ILE A 31 -21.90 12.40 -4.55
N TYR A 32 -20.70 12.31 -5.11
CA TYR A 32 -20.00 11.03 -5.29
C TYR A 32 -19.15 10.74 -4.05
N ALA A 33 -19.67 9.88 -3.18
CA ALA A 33 -18.97 9.41 -1.98
C ALA A 33 -18.50 7.94 -2.15
N ILE A 34 -17.89 7.63 -3.31
CA ILE A 34 -17.56 6.25 -3.75
C ILE A 34 -16.17 5.74 -3.31
N GLY A 35 -15.44 6.52 -2.51
CA GLY A 35 -14.12 6.14 -2.00
C GLY A 35 -12.96 6.45 -2.96
N PHE A 36 -11.87 5.67 -2.83
CA PHE A 36 -10.59 5.89 -3.52
C PHE A 36 -10.05 4.59 -4.12
N GLN A 37 -9.23 4.71 -5.18
CA GLN A 37 -8.48 3.56 -5.72
C GLN A 37 -7.16 3.37 -4.97
N MET A 38 -7.17 2.47 -3.99
CA MET A 38 -6.05 2.28 -3.06
C MET A 38 -4.98 1.29 -3.55
N THR A 39 -5.30 0.39 -4.48
CA THR A 39 -4.40 -0.71 -4.91
C THR A 39 -3.30 -0.26 -5.87
N SER A 40 -3.51 0.81 -6.64
CA SER A 40 -2.54 1.24 -7.66
C SER A 40 -1.32 1.98 -7.09
N MET A 41 -1.42 2.55 -5.89
CA MET A 41 -0.33 3.25 -5.18
C MET A 41 0.58 4.10 -6.11
N ALA A 42 1.91 4.00 -5.97
CA ALA A 42 2.90 4.72 -6.77
C ALA A 42 3.06 4.19 -8.22
N SER A 43 2.39 3.10 -8.62
CA SER A 43 2.53 2.49 -9.95
C SER A 43 2.25 3.44 -11.12
N ARG A 44 1.49 4.51 -10.88
CA ARG A 44 1.09 5.46 -11.93
C ARG A 44 2.14 6.55 -12.19
N LEU A 45 3.21 6.59 -11.41
CA LEU A 45 4.19 7.67 -11.45
C LEU A 45 5.31 7.45 -12.48
N GLY A 46 5.34 6.29 -13.16
CA GLY A 46 6.37 5.97 -14.15
C GLY A 46 7.77 5.82 -13.53
N ILE A 47 7.84 5.18 -12.36
CA ILE A 47 9.10 4.99 -11.63
C ILE A 47 9.88 3.84 -12.26
N CYS A 48 11.11 4.14 -12.67
CA CYS A 48 12.03 3.16 -13.26
C CYS A 48 13.16 2.81 -12.28
N GLY A 49 13.39 1.52 -12.08
CA GLY A 49 14.48 0.96 -11.29
C GLY A 49 15.70 0.61 -12.14
N ARG A 50 16.59 -0.22 -11.57
CA ARG A 50 17.78 -0.74 -12.28
C ARG A 50 17.37 -1.48 -13.53
N GLU A 51 18.23 -1.41 -14.54
CA GLU A 51 18.07 -2.12 -15.82
C GLU A 51 16.73 -1.81 -16.54
N GLY A 52 16.09 -0.68 -16.21
CA GLY A 52 14.83 -0.25 -16.82
C GLY A 52 13.59 -0.94 -16.25
N LEU A 53 13.65 -1.55 -15.07
CA LEU A 53 12.48 -2.12 -14.41
C LEU A 53 11.39 -1.06 -14.18
N ASP A 54 10.16 -1.34 -14.60
CA ASP A 54 9.00 -0.50 -14.33
C ASP A 54 8.30 -0.94 -13.04
N LEU A 55 8.16 -0.04 -12.07
CA LEU A 55 7.49 -0.33 -10.79
C LEU A 55 6.06 -0.84 -11.00
N ARG A 56 5.37 -0.32 -12.01
CA ARG A 56 4.01 -0.76 -12.34
C ARG A 56 3.97 -2.23 -12.77
N ALA A 57 4.97 -2.66 -13.55
CA ALA A 57 5.09 -4.03 -13.98
C ALA A 57 5.47 -4.95 -12.81
N VAL A 58 6.39 -4.50 -11.95
CA VAL A 58 6.80 -5.24 -10.74
C VAL A 58 5.64 -5.43 -9.76
N TRP A 59 4.79 -4.43 -9.59
CA TRP A 59 3.57 -4.52 -8.76
C TRP A 59 2.36 -5.09 -9.52
N GLU A 60 2.53 -5.51 -10.77
CA GLU A 60 1.49 -6.15 -11.58
C GLU A 60 0.16 -5.39 -11.60
N ASP A 61 0.22 -4.06 -11.75
CA ASP A 61 -0.90 -3.10 -11.72
C ASP A 61 -1.67 -2.96 -10.38
N ASP A 62 -1.91 -4.06 -9.65
CA ASP A 62 -2.78 -4.11 -8.48
C ASP A 62 -2.25 -4.95 -7.30
N ASN A 63 -1.04 -5.48 -7.39
CA ASN A 63 -0.43 -6.35 -6.39
C ASN A 63 0.86 -5.76 -5.80
N PRO A 64 0.81 -4.58 -5.18
CA PRO A 64 2.03 -3.94 -4.73
C PRO A 64 2.61 -4.63 -3.50
N THR A 65 3.95 -4.68 -3.44
CA THR A 65 4.73 -5.25 -2.34
C THR A 65 5.96 -4.38 -2.07
N ALA A 66 6.35 -4.30 -0.80
CA ALA A 66 7.57 -3.64 -0.39
C ALA A 66 8.04 -4.24 0.94
N HIS A 67 9.35 -4.31 1.14
CA HIS A 67 9.93 -4.68 2.42
C HIS A 67 9.61 -3.60 3.44
N LEU A 68 8.98 -3.99 4.56
CA LEU A 68 8.44 -3.10 5.60
C LEU A 68 7.43 -2.04 5.07
N GLY A 69 6.94 -2.20 3.84
CA GLY A 69 6.17 -1.17 3.14
C GLY A 69 6.99 0.05 2.67
N ILE A 70 8.33 -0.04 2.71
CA ILE A 70 9.25 1.08 2.51
C ILE A 70 10.11 0.89 1.25
N THR A 71 10.80 -0.25 1.11
CA THR A 71 11.77 -0.46 0.02
C THR A 71 11.34 -1.56 -0.95
N VAL A 72 11.70 -1.42 -2.23
CA VAL A 72 11.32 -2.35 -3.31
C VAL A 72 12.58 -2.86 -4.00
N PRO A 73 12.78 -4.19 -4.14
CA PRO A 73 13.94 -4.75 -4.83
C PRO A 73 14.07 -4.21 -6.26
N GLY A 74 15.29 -3.86 -6.65
CA GLY A 74 15.59 -3.33 -7.97
C GLY A 74 15.32 -1.81 -8.12
N PHE A 75 14.86 -1.15 -7.06
CA PHE A 75 14.63 0.30 -7.03
C PHE A 75 15.57 0.94 -5.98
N PRO A 76 16.87 1.07 -6.29
CA PRO A 76 17.85 1.62 -5.35
C PRO A 76 17.51 3.06 -4.96
N ASN A 77 17.71 3.41 -3.69
CA ASN A 77 17.43 4.73 -3.12
C ASN A 77 15.97 5.21 -3.26
N PHE A 78 15.05 4.32 -3.64
CA PHE A 78 13.63 4.60 -3.67
C PHE A 78 12.97 4.14 -2.37
N PHE A 79 12.32 5.08 -1.67
CA PHE A 79 11.62 4.81 -0.42
C PHE A 79 10.15 5.23 -0.52
N CYS A 80 9.26 4.31 -0.19
CA CYS A 80 7.83 4.56 -0.06
C CYS A 80 7.50 5.04 1.35
N MET A 81 6.73 6.12 1.42
CA MET A 81 5.99 6.51 2.63
C MET A 81 4.56 6.03 2.48
N LEU A 82 4.02 5.42 3.53
CA LEU A 82 2.69 4.80 3.54
C LEU A 82 2.49 3.84 2.36
N GLY A 83 3.50 3.02 2.10
CA GLY A 83 3.52 2.06 1.01
C GLY A 83 2.66 0.81 1.25
N PRO A 84 2.88 -0.25 0.47
CA PRO A 84 2.10 -1.48 0.53
C PRO A 84 2.12 -2.09 1.94
N ASN A 85 0.97 -2.61 2.39
CA ASN A 85 0.83 -3.25 3.69
C ASN A 85 1.29 -2.40 4.90
N THR A 86 1.05 -1.08 4.89
CA THR A 86 1.30 -0.19 6.06
C THR A 86 0.04 0.48 6.61
N GLY A 87 -1.10 0.32 5.93
CA GLY A 87 -2.38 0.87 6.35
C GLY A 87 -2.86 0.28 7.68
N LEU A 88 -3.61 1.07 8.45
CA LEU A 88 -4.08 0.67 9.78
C LEU A 88 -5.53 0.19 9.71
N GLY A 89 -5.72 -1.12 9.56
CA GLY A 89 -7.04 -1.76 9.57
C GLY A 89 -7.59 -2.06 10.98
N HIS A 90 -6.71 -2.15 11.99
CA HIS A 90 -7.02 -2.59 13.35
C HIS A 90 -6.85 -1.50 14.41
N GLY A 91 -6.84 -0.23 13.98
CA GLY A 91 -6.65 0.94 14.84
C GLY A 91 -5.22 1.49 14.84
N GLY A 92 -5.05 2.67 15.45
CA GLY A 92 -3.80 3.43 15.47
C GLY A 92 -3.88 4.74 14.68
N SER A 93 -2.73 5.37 14.47
CA SER A 93 -2.62 6.65 13.74
C SER A 93 -1.69 6.52 12.55
N THR A 94 -2.13 7.01 11.39
CA THR A 94 -1.26 7.13 10.20
C THR A 94 -0.03 7.98 10.49
N MET A 95 -0.11 8.94 11.42
CA MET A 95 1.06 9.72 11.85
C MET A 95 2.12 8.83 12.52
N PHE A 96 1.72 7.85 13.33
CA PHE A 96 2.65 6.90 13.94
C PHE A 96 3.38 6.07 12.88
N GLN A 97 2.66 5.60 11.86
CA GLN A 97 3.25 4.88 10.73
C GLN A 97 4.26 5.75 9.99
N SER A 98 3.87 6.99 9.66
CA SER A 98 4.75 7.96 9.01
C SER A 98 6.01 8.26 9.84
N GLU A 99 5.90 8.43 11.15
CA GLU A 99 7.06 8.67 12.01
C GLU A 99 8.01 7.47 12.09
N CYS A 100 7.48 6.24 12.08
CA CYS A 100 8.29 5.02 12.01
C CYS A 100 9.07 4.95 10.70
N GLN A 101 8.39 5.16 9.57
CA GLN A 101 8.99 5.12 8.24
C GLN A 101 9.99 6.26 8.03
N ALA A 102 9.64 7.49 8.42
CA ALA A 102 10.53 8.64 8.32
C ALA A 102 11.82 8.43 9.14
N ARG A 103 11.72 7.86 10.35
CA ARG A 103 12.89 7.50 11.16
C ARG A 103 13.75 6.45 10.46
N TYR A 104 13.15 5.37 9.97
CA TYR A 104 13.86 4.30 9.28
C TYR A 104 14.59 4.82 8.04
N ILE A 105 13.89 5.55 7.16
CA ILE A 105 14.45 6.14 5.94
C ILE A 105 15.59 7.12 6.28
N SER A 106 15.40 7.97 7.29
CA SER A 106 16.45 8.89 7.75
C SER A 106 17.68 8.12 8.25
N GLY A 107 17.48 7.01 8.97
CA GLY A 107 18.54 6.12 9.39
C GLY A 107 19.32 5.56 8.21
N CYS A 108 18.62 5.04 7.20
CA CYS A 108 19.25 4.53 5.98
C CYS A 108 20.12 5.60 5.29
N ILE A 109 19.60 6.82 5.15
CA ILE A 109 20.34 7.93 4.53
C ILE A 109 21.56 8.33 5.36
N VAL A 110 21.42 8.37 6.69
CA VAL A 110 22.56 8.66 7.59
C VAL A 110 23.63 7.60 7.45
N ASP A 111 23.26 6.32 7.48
CA ASP A 111 24.19 5.20 7.31
C ASP A 111 24.91 5.25 5.96
N MET A 112 24.17 5.62 4.89
CA MET A 112 24.74 5.79 3.56
C MET A 112 25.82 6.88 3.53
N VAL A 113 25.51 8.06 4.10
CA VAL A 113 26.43 9.20 4.13
C VAL A 113 27.65 8.92 5.02
N GLN A 114 27.47 8.22 6.15
CA GLN A 114 28.55 7.95 7.09
C GLN A 114 29.48 6.81 6.64
N SER A 115 29.01 5.94 5.75
CA SER A 115 29.73 4.74 5.32
C SER A 115 30.15 4.77 3.85
N ASP A 116 30.08 5.94 3.19
CA ASP A 116 30.40 6.13 1.77
C ASP A 116 29.64 5.14 0.84
N ILE A 117 28.34 4.96 1.09
CA ILE A 117 27.45 4.12 0.26
C ILE A 117 26.63 5.02 -0.67
N SER A 118 26.75 4.81 -1.99
CA SER A 118 26.01 5.56 -3.00
C SER A 118 24.60 5.04 -3.22
N SER A 119 24.38 3.73 -3.01
CA SER A 119 23.05 3.16 -3.16
C SER A 119 22.76 2.02 -2.19
N ILE A 120 21.52 1.96 -1.74
CA ILE A 120 20.96 0.80 -1.04
C ILE A 120 19.77 0.26 -1.83
N ASP A 121 19.75 -1.06 -1.99
CA ASP A 121 18.73 -1.80 -2.74
C ASP A 121 18.37 -3.04 -1.93
N VAL A 122 17.12 -3.16 -1.49
CA VAL A 122 16.74 -4.28 -0.62
C VAL A 122 16.90 -5.58 -1.37
N ARG A 123 17.48 -6.59 -0.70
CA ARG A 123 17.69 -7.89 -1.35
C ARG A 123 16.36 -8.60 -1.58
N GLN A 124 16.26 -9.28 -2.73
CA GLN A 124 15.04 -9.95 -3.17
C GLN A 124 14.56 -10.97 -2.13
N GLU A 125 15.46 -11.78 -1.57
CA GLU A 125 15.11 -12.81 -0.59
C GLU A 125 14.60 -12.25 0.75
N VAL A 126 15.06 -11.06 1.15
CA VAL A 126 14.60 -10.37 2.37
C VAL A 126 13.21 -9.78 2.15
N HIS A 127 12.99 -9.19 0.98
CA HIS A 127 11.66 -8.75 0.55
C HIS A 127 10.67 -9.92 0.50
N ASP A 128 11.05 -11.02 -0.15
CA ASP A 128 10.16 -12.16 -0.39
C ASP A 128 9.81 -12.88 0.93
N ASP A 129 10.76 -13.03 1.85
CA ASP A 129 10.46 -13.55 3.19
C ASP A 129 9.48 -12.66 3.96
N TYR A 130 9.68 -11.33 3.90
CA TYR A 130 8.78 -10.38 4.53
C TYR A 130 7.36 -10.47 3.95
N VAL A 131 7.23 -10.47 2.62
CA VAL A 131 5.93 -10.61 1.93
C VAL A 131 5.24 -11.91 2.29
N ARG A 132 5.98 -13.03 2.29
CA ARG A 132 5.45 -14.34 2.69
C ARG A 132 4.90 -14.32 4.12
N ARG A 133 5.58 -13.66 5.04
CA ARG A 133 5.13 -13.50 6.44
C ARG A 133 3.90 -12.59 6.54
N VAL A 134 3.86 -11.48 5.79
CA VAL A 134 2.70 -10.59 5.71
C VAL A 134 1.46 -11.36 5.25
N ASP A 135 1.61 -12.16 4.20
CA ASP A 135 0.50 -12.91 3.62
C ASP A 135 0.01 -14.02 4.56
N ALA A 136 0.94 -14.77 5.17
CA ALA A 136 0.60 -15.81 6.14
C ALA A 136 -0.15 -15.28 7.37
N GLU A 137 0.20 -14.09 7.86
CA GLU A 137 -0.55 -13.45 8.95
C GLU A 137 -1.93 -12.98 8.50
N HIS A 138 -2.04 -12.39 7.30
CA HIS A 138 -3.32 -11.95 6.76
C HIS A 138 -4.30 -13.12 6.56
N ASP A 139 -3.83 -14.30 6.21
CA ASP A 139 -4.66 -15.51 6.06
C ASP A 139 -5.42 -15.87 7.36
N GLN A 140 -4.94 -15.40 8.52
CA GLN A 140 -5.57 -15.63 9.83
C GLN A 140 -6.45 -14.45 10.29
N MET A 141 -6.63 -13.42 9.46
CA MET A 141 -7.31 -12.17 9.84
C MET A 141 -8.65 -11.98 9.13
N ILE A 142 -9.52 -11.15 9.71
CA ILE A 142 -10.84 -10.86 9.13
C ILE A 142 -10.74 -10.27 7.71
N TRP A 143 -9.63 -9.61 7.39
CA TRP A 143 -9.43 -9.02 6.08
C TRP A 143 -9.19 -10.01 4.97
N SER A 144 -8.98 -11.31 5.22
CA SER A 144 -8.92 -12.38 4.20
C SER A 144 -10.16 -13.29 4.19
N HIS A 145 -11.11 -13.10 5.11
CA HIS A 145 -12.34 -13.91 5.21
C HIS A 145 -13.16 -13.95 3.90
N PRO A 146 -13.57 -15.12 3.39
CA PRO A 146 -14.30 -15.24 2.11
C PRO A 146 -15.65 -14.51 2.06
N GLY A 147 -16.32 -14.38 3.20
CA GLY A 147 -17.60 -13.68 3.32
C GLY A 147 -17.51 -12.14 3.35
N MET A 148 -16.33 -11.56 3.09
CA MET A 148 -16.12 -10.12 3.15
C MET A 148 -15.47 -9.60 1.87
N THR A 149 -16.08 -8.57 1.28
CA THR A 149 -15.48 -7.73 0.23
C THR A 149 -14.96 -6.44 0.85
N THR A 150 -13.73 -6.06 0.53
CA THR A 150 -13.10 -4.83 1.05
C THR A 150 -12.17 -4.22 0.02
N TYR A 151 -11.97 -2.91 0.08
CA TYR A 151 -10.99 -2.19 -0.72
C TYR A 151 -9.53 -2.50 -0.30
N TYR A 152 -9.33 -3.27 0.78
CA TYR A 152 -8.00 -3.71 1.20
C TYR A 152 -7.39 -4.82 0.34
N ARG A 153 -8.23 -5.51 -0.43
CA ARG A 153 -7.82 -6.62 -1.30
C ARG A 153 -7.67 -6.15 -2.75
N ASN A 154 -6.73 -6.78 -3.43
CA ASN A 154 -6.66 -6.69 -4.89
C ASN A 154 -7.64 -7.67 -5.57
N ALA A 155 -7.67 -7.66 -6.91
CA ALA A 155 -8.58 -8.53 -7.67
C ALA A 155 -8.31 -10.03 -7.47
N ARG A 156 -7.12 -10.39 -6.97
CA ARG A 156 -6.67 -11.76 -6.66
C ARG A 156 -7.03 -12.20 -5.25
N GLY A 157 -7.58 -11.30 -4.43
CA GLY A 157 -7.95 -11.57 -3.05
C GLY A 157 -6.82 -11.40 -2.02
N ARG A 158 -5.61 -11.03 -2.43
CA ARG A 158 -4.50 -10.73 -1.50
C ARG A 158 -4.74 -9.38 -0.82
N VAL A 159 -4.45 -9.28 0.47
CA VAL A 159 -4.52 -8.02 1.22
C VAL A 159 -3.26 -7.20 0.95
N VAL A 160 -3.41 -6.04 0.30
CA VAL A 160 -2.27 -5.23 -0.18
C VAL A 160 -2.14 -3.88 0.52
N THR A 161 -3.19 -3.42 1.22
CA THR A 161 -3.20 -2.06 1.79
C THR A 161 -2.85 -2.03 3.28
N VAL A 162 -3.44 -2.90 4.09
CA VAL A 162 -3.30 -2.88 5.55
C VAL A 162 -2.16 -3.77 6.01
N MET A 163 -1.60 -3.43 7.17
CA MET A 163 -0.56 -4.23 7.81
C MET A 163 -1.17 -5.24 8.80
N PRO A 164 -0.57 -6.44 8.95
CA PRO A 164 -1.02 -7.43 9.92
C PRO A 164 -0.38 -7.26 11.30
N TRP A 165 0.70 -6.48 11.40
CA TRP A 165 1.52 -6.38 12.61
C TRP A 165 0.87 -5.54 13.71
N ARG A 166 1.23 -5.79 14.97
CA ARG A 166 0.94 -4.83 16.05
C ARG A 166 1.81 -3.59 15.88
N LEU A 167 1.32 -2.42 16.29
CA LEU A 167 2.07 -1.16 16.20
C LEU A 167 3.46 -1.24 16.84
N VAL A 168 3.59 -1.92 17.99
CA VAL A 168 4.88 -2.11 18.69
C VAL A 168 5.85 -3.01 17.91
N ASP A 169 5.33 -4.01 17.20
CA ASP A 169 6.15 -4.89 16.38
C ASP A 169 6.67 -4.12 15.17
N TYR A 170 5.80 -3.37 14.48
CA TYR A 170 6.20 -2.53 13.36
C TYR A 170 7.22 -1.47 13.76
N TRP A 171 7.01 -0.79 14.89
CA TRP A 171 7.99 0.15 15.45
C TRP A 171 9.33 -0.53 15.73
N THR A 172 9.32 -1.75 16.25
CA THR A 172 10.56 -2.51 16.52
C THR A 172 11.27 -2.86 15.21
N MET A 173 10.53 -3.34 14.20
CA MET A 173 11.05 -3.66 12.87
C MET A 173 11.65 -2.43 12.17
N THR A 174 11.13 -1.24 12.45
CA THR A 174 11.52 0.02 11.78
C THR A 174 12.36 0.94 12.67
N ARG A 175 12.78 0.48 13.86
CA ARG A 175 13.50 1.33 14.82
C ARG A 175 14.88 1.72 14.32
N THR A 176 15.56 0.81 13.65
CA THR A 176 16.92 0.97 13.13
C THR A 176 17.04 0.16 11.84
N PRO A 177 17.61 0.72 10.75
CA PRO A 177 17.94 -0.05 9.56
C PRO A 177 18.92 -1.18 9.87
N ASP A 178 18.72 -2.33 9.24
CA ASP A 178 19.72 -3.37 9.17
C ASP A 178 20.34 -3.32 7.77
N LEU A 179 21.56 -2.78 7.64
CA LEU A 179 22.24 -2.73 6.34
C LEU A 179 22.50 -4.13 5.77
N SER A 180 22.49 -5.16 6.62
CA SER A 180 22.55 -6.54 6.18
C SER A 180 21.25 -7.03 5.56
N ASP A 181 20.23 -6.19 5.33
CA ASP A 181 19.06 -6.47 4.48
C ASP A 181 19.23 -5.98 3.03
N TYR A 182 20.28 -5.18 2.78
CA TYR A 182 20.47 -4.45 1.53
C TYR A 182 21.68 -4.94 0.74
N ARG A 183 21.63 -4.76 -0.57
CA ARG A 183 22.82 -4.65 -1.44
C ARG A 183 23.27 -3.19 -1.41
N LEU A 184 24.56 -2.98 -1.18
CA LEU A 184 25.17 -1.67 -1.02
C LEU A 184 26.16 -1.46 -2.17
N ASP A 185 26.05 -0.32 -2.87
CA ASP A 185 27.07 0.12 -3.83
C ASP A 185 27.91 1.25 -3.20
N PRO A 186 29.24 1.26 -3.36
CA PRO A 186 30.09 2.32 -2.81
C PRO A 186 29.93 3.64 -3.58
N VAL A 187 30.34 4.74 -2.97
CA VAL A 187 30.55 6.02 -3.68
C VAL A 187 31.77 5.90 -4.61
N ASP A 188 31.62 6.37 -5.85
CA ASP A 188 32.70 6.45 -6.84
C ASP A 188 33.80 7.45 -6.45
#